data_AF-A0A2C9UT95-F1
#
_entry.id   AF-A0A2C9UT95-F1
#
_cell.length_a   1.000
_cell.length_b   1.000
_cell.length_c   1.000
_cell.angle_alpha   90.00
_cell.angle_beta   90.00
_cell.angle_gamma   90.00
#
_symmetry.space_group_name_H-M   'P 1'
#
loop_
_entity.id
_entity.type
_entity.pdbx_description
1 polymer ?
#
loop_
_entity_poly.entity_id
_entity_poly.type
_entity_poly.pdbx_seq_one_letter_code
_entity_poly.pdbx_strand_id
1 'polypeptide(L)'
;MAEYICWFSKDTIIIKPPKKSPILLRMIVLVFAMVCGVFICSVCLKQISTHSKIKIEDIQVIERPFSDNPPTQMRIPIMHFPHPETFSRAECVHNPVRYFAILSMQRSGSGWFETLLNSHVNVSSNGEIFSVLDRRRNASSIIKTLDKLYNLDWFTSASKNECSAAVGFKWMLNQGLIENHEAVVEYFNARGVSALFLLRRNLLRRMVSVLSNSYDRHAKLLNGTHKSHVHSAEEAEALSKYKPTINSTLLVADLKKMEIMAARALEYFNSTRHIVLYYEDLVKNCTKLKDVQEFLGLPYMELTSRQVKIHKGPLSDHIENWEDVNKTLAGTEYENFLKADY
;
A
#
# COMPACT_ATOMS: atom_id res chain seq x y z
N MET A 1 -4.23 -72.50 3.93
CA MET A 1 -3.78 -73.83 4.38
C MET A 1 -3.21 -73.66 5.78
N ALA A 2 -3.74 -74.23 6.85
CA ALA A 2 -4.48 -75.49 6.98
C ALA A 2 -5.85 -75.32 7.67
N GLU A 3 -6.82 -76.10 7.20
CA GLU A 3 -8.03 -76.50 7.93
C GLU A 3 -7.70 -77.76 8.75
N TYR A 4 -8.40 -78.00 9.87
CA TYR A 4 -9.16 -79.23 10.17
C TYR A 4 -9.79 -79.16 11.58
N ILE A 5 -11.11 -78.90 11.59
CA ILE A 5 -12.21 -79.58 12.29
C ILE A 5 -11.97 -80.25 13.66
N CYS A 6 -12.80 -79.90 14.65
CA CYS A 6 -13.39 -80.85 15.61
C CYS A 6 -14.81 -80.39 16.05
N TRP A 7 -15.69 -81.35 16.32
CA TRP A 7 -17.15 -81.32 16.17
C TRP A 7 -17.90 -81.38 17.53
N PHE A 8 -18.98 -80.59 17.65
CA PHE A 8 -20.24 -80.75 18.40
C PHE A 8 -20.31 -81.01 19.94
N SER A 9 -20.99 -80.10 20.68
CA SER A 9 -22.42 -80.24 21.01
C SER A 9 -23.01 -79.02 21.78
N LYS A 10 -24.27 -78.69 21.44
CA LYS A 10 -25.25 -77.79 22.11
C LYS A 10 -25.09 -76.26 22.02
N ASP A 11 -25.71 -75.72 20.98
CA ASP A 11 -26.52 -74.50 20.90
C ASP A 11 -26.30 -73.39 21.94
N THR A 12 -25.40 -72.44 21.63
CA THR A 12 -25.69 -71.01 21.77
C THR A 12 -24.77 -70.21 20.85
N ILE A 13 -25.31 -69.61 19.79
CA ILE A 13 -24.56 -68.70 18.92
C ILE A 13 -24.39 -67.36 19.65
N ILE A 14 -23.19 -67.12 20.19
CA ILE A 14 -22.78 -65.80 20.69
C ILE A 14 -21.92 -65.13 19.60
N ILE A 15 -22.53 -64.22 18.84
CA ILE A 15 -21.79 -63.35 17.91
C ILE A 15 -21.11 -62.26 18.74
N LYS A 16 -19.82 -62.43 19.04
CA LYS A 16 -18.99 -61.35 19.59
C LYS A 16 -18.63 -60.37 18.47
N PRO A 17 -18.84 -59.06 18.64
CA PRO A 17 -18.37 -58.08 17.67
C PRO A 17 -16.84 -58.13 17.59
N PRO A 18 -16.24 -58.02 16.39
CA PRO A 18 -14.79 -58.03 16.25
C PRO A 18 -14.22 -56.82 17.00
N LYS A 19 -13.33 -57.08 17.97
CA LYS A 19 -12.50 -56.04 18.60
C LYS A 19 -11.72 -55.35 17.49
N LYS A 20 -12.17 -54.17 17.04
CA LYS A 20 -11.39 -53.31 16.15
C LYS A 20 -10.07 -53.03 16.87
N SER A 21 -8.99 -53.57 16.30
CA SER A 21 -7.66 -53.46 16.87
C SER A 21 -7.29 -51.98 17.02
N PRO A 22 -6.97 -51.50 18.24
CA PRO A 22 -6.56 -50.10 18.46
C PRO A 22 -5.29 -49.75 17.68
N ILE A 23 -4.53 -50.74 17.23
CA ILE A 23 -3.36 -50.57 16.35
C ILE A 23 -3.79 -50.08 14.97
N LEU A 24 -4.88 -50.63 14.41
CA LEU A 24 -5.34 -50.27 13.07
C LEU A 24 -5.81 -48.80 13.02
N LEU A 25 -6.50 -48.34 14.07
CA LEU A 25 -6.90 -46.93 14.20
C LEU A 25 -5.68 -46.00 14.35
N ARG A 26 -4.69 -46.39 15.18
CA ARG A 26 -3.44 -45.62 15.34
C ARG A 26 -2.65 -45.52 14.05
N MET A 27 -2.59 -46.60 13.27
CA MET A 27 -1.93 -46.59 11.96
C MET A 27 -2.65 -45.67 10.96
N ILE A 28 -3.99 -45.65 10.95
CA ILE A 28 -4.76 -44.73 10.10
C ILE A 28 -4.49 -43.27 10.47
N VAL A 29 -4.47 -42.93 11.76
CA VAL A 29 -4.17 -41.56 12.23
C VAL A 29 -2.75 -41.14 11.86
N LEU A 30 -1.77 -42.04 11.99
CA LEU A 30 -0.38 -41.76 11.59
C LEU A 30 -0.24 -41.50 10.09
N VAL A 31 -0.92 -42.30 9.26
CA VAL A 31 -0.93 -42.09 7.81
C VAL A 31 -1.58 -40.74 7.47
N PHE A 32 -2.71 -40.40 8.10
CA PHE A 32 -3.38 -39.12 7.87
C PHE A 32 -2.50 -37.93 8.28
N ALA A 33 -1.83 -38.02 9.43
CA ALA A 33 -0.90 -36.98 9.89
C ALA A 33 0.30 -36.81 8.94
N MET A 34 0.85 -37.90 8.40
CA MET A 34 1.92 -37.84 7.41
C MET A 34 1.45 -37.21 6.09
N VAL A 35 0.28 -37.60 5.58
CA VAL A 35 -0.28 -37.01 4.35
C VAL A 35 -0.57 -35.52 4.53
N CYS A 36 -1.17 -35.12 5.65
CA CYS A 36 -1.38 -33.71 5.97
C CYS A 36 -0.06 -32.96 6.13
N GLY A 37 0.95 -33.55 6.78
CA GLY A 37 2.27 -32.95 6.92
C GLY A 37 2.95 -32.72 5.58
N VAL A 38 2.92 -33.71 4.68
CA VAL A 38 3.46 -33.59 3.31
C VAL A 38 2.68 -32.58 2.50
N PHE A 39 1.36 -32.52 2.62
CA PHE A 39 0.53 -31.53 1.93
C PHE A 39 0.82 -30.11 2.40
N ILE A 40 0.88 -29.87 3.71
CA ILE A 40 1.23 -28.57 4.30
C ILE A 40 2.65 -28.17 3.87
N CYS A 41 3.61 -29.10 3.95
CA CYS A 41 4.98 -28.86 3.52
C CYS A 41 5.05 -28.54 2.01
N SER A 42 4.28 -29.24 1.18
CA SER A 42 4.20 -28.95 -0.26
C SER A 42 3.58 -27.59 -0.56
N VAL A 43 2.58 -27.14 0.22
CA VAL A 43 1.98 -25.81 0.07
C VAL A 43 2.97 -24.73 0.51
N CYS A 44 3.65 -24.94 1.64
CA CYS A 44 4.71 -24.03 2.10
C CYS A 44 5.88 -23.96 1.11
N LEU A 45 6.32 -25.09 0.56
CA LEU A 45 7.37 -25.15 -0.46
C LEU A 45 6.93 -24.50 -1.78
N LYS A 46 5.66 -24.68 -2.21
CA LYS A 46 5.12 -23.94 -3.35
C LYS A 46 5.10 -22.45 -3.10
N GLN A 47 4.68 -21.99 -1.92
CA GLN A 47 4.65 -20.57 -1.54
C GLN A 47 6.06 -19.95 -1.48
N ILE A 48 7.05 -20.72 -1.00
CA ILE A 48 8.47 -20.33 -1.01
C ILE A 48 9.02 -20.36 -2.44
N SER A 49 8.62 -21.32 -3.27
CA SER A 49 9.04 -21.44 -4.67
C SER A 49 8.47 -20.33 -5.56
N THR A 50 7.22 -19.89 -5.36
CA THR A 50 6.72 -18.65 -5.98
C THR A 50 7.51 -17.45 -5.48
N HIS A 51 7.81 -17.38 -4.17
CA HIS A 51 8.67 -16.35 -3.60
C HIS A 51 10.12 -16.37 -4.14
N SER A 52 10.66 -17.54 -4.51
CA SER A 52 12.01 -17.69 -5.06
C SER A 52 12.05 -17.55 -6.57
N LYS A 53 10.95 -17.78 -7.30
CA LYS A 53 10.78 -17.35 -8.69
C LYS A 53 10.63 -15.84 -8.81
N ILE A 54 10.22 -15.16 -7.74
CA ILE A 54 10.36 -13.70 -7.56
C ILE A 54 11.82 -13.32 -7.18
N LYS A 55 12.81 -14.21 -7.36
CA LYS A 55 14.20 -13.78 -7.52
C LYS A 55 14.26 -12.93 -8.79
N ILE A 56 14.17 -11.61 -8.61
CA ILE A 56 15.22 -10.66 -9.02
C ILE A 56 15.83 -10.99 -10.39
N GLU A 57 15.00 -11.22 -11.40
CA GLU A 57 15.35 -10.89 -12.77
C GLU A 57 14.93 -9.44 -12.93
N ASP A 58 15.89 -8.56 -12.70
CA ASP A 58 15.88 -7.14 -13.03
C ASP A 58 14.51 -6.45 -12.90
N ILE A 59 14.14 -6.11 -11.65
CA ILE A 59 13.41 -4.85 -11.43
C ILE A 59 14.42 -3.72 -11.70
N GLN A 60 14.91 -3.63 -12.94
CA GLN A 60 15.08 -2.33 -13.53
C GLN A 60 13.69 -1.72 -13.46
N VAL A 61 13.54 -0.75 -12.56
CA VAL A 61 12.43 0.17 -12.57
C VAL A 61 12.34 0.61 -14.03
N ILE A 62 11.39 0.03 -14.77
CA ILE A 62 11.06 0.50 -16.10
C ILE A 62 10.47 1.87 -15.79
N GLU A 63 11.31 2.90 -15.75
CA GLU A 63 10.94 4.19 -16.28
C GLU A 63 10.43 3.85 -17.67
N ARG A 64 9.12 3.58 -17.79
CA ARG A 64 8.48 3.72 -19.08
C ARG A 64 8.50 5.22 -19.28
N PRO A 65 9.38 5.77 -20.14
CA PRO A 65 9.11 7.10 -20.66
C PRO A 65 7.69 7.06 -21.20
N PHE A 66 6.96 8.15 -21.01
CA PHE A 66 5.72 8.38 -21.73
C PHE A 66 5.96 7.94 -23.18
N SER A 67 5.25 6.90 -23.62
CA SER A 67 5.25 6.56 -25.04
C SER A 67 4.65 7.76 -25.74
N ASP A 68 5.46 8.47 -26.53
CA ASP A 68 5.05 9.61 -27.35
C ASP A 68 3.92 9.27 -28.35
N ASN A 69 3.55 7.99 -28.44
CA ASN A 69 2.34 7.54 -29.10
C ASN A 69 1.53 6.63 -28.16
N PRO A 70 0.41 7.08 -27.58
CA PRO A 70 -0.52 6.17 -26.93
C PRO A 70 -1.10 5.23 -28.00
N PRO A 71 -1.11 3.89 -27.79
CA PRO A 71 -1.91 3.02 -28.63
C PRO A 71 -3.34 3.53 -28.59
N THR A 72 -3.99 3.57 -29.76
CA THR A 72 -5.25 4.27 -30.07
C THR A 72 -6.47 3.83 -29.22
N GLN A 73 -6.26 2.96 -28.21
CA GLN A 73 -7.25 2.39 -27.29
C GLN A 73 -7.30 3.01 -25.88
N MET A 74 -6.38 3.90 -25.46
CA MET A 74 -6.48 4.60 -24.16
C MET A 74 -7.07 6.00 -24.27
N ARG A 75 -8.11 6.20 -25.10
CA ARG A 75 -8.89 7.44 -25.07
C ARG A 75 -9.55 7.55 -23.68
N ILE A 76 -9.07 8.50 -22.87
CA ILE A 76 -9.63 8.82 -21.56
C ILE A 76 -11.13 9.05 -21.75
N PRO A 77 -12.01 8.26 -21.10
CA PRO A 77 -13.43 8.57 -21.10
C PRO A 77 -13.58 9.97 -20.53
N ILE A 78 -14.05 10.92 -21.34
CA ILE A 78 -14.39 12.25 -20.86
C ILE A 78 -15.66 12.06 -20.04
N MET A 79 -15.50 11.94 -18.72
CA MET A 79 -16.63 11.94 -17.82
C MET A 79 -17.03 13.39 -17.57
N HIS A 80 -18.29 13.69 -17.87
CA HIS A 80 -18.90 14.94 -17.48
C HIS A 80 -19.10 14.97 -15.97
N PHE A 81 -19.15 16.19 -15.41
CA PHE A 81 -19.42 16.40 -14.00
C PHE A 81 -20.71 15.64 -13.60
N PRO A 82 -20.64 14.69 -12.65
CA PRO A 82 -21.80 13.92 -12.23
C PRO A 82 -22.81 14.80 -11.50
N HIS A 83 -24.05 14.32 -11.37
CA HIS A 83 -25.09 15.00 -10.62
C HIS A 83 -25.13 14.46 -9.19
N PRO A 84 -24.50 15.14 -8.20
CA PRO A 84 -24.56 14.70 -6.81
C PRO A 84 -26.02 14.73 -6.30
N GLU A 85 -26.40 13.73 -5.51
CA GLU A 85 -27.71 13.63 -4.86
C GLU A 85 -27.88 14.65 -3.73
N THR A 86 -26.77 15.01 -3.07
CA THR A 86 -26.80 15.75 -1.80
C THR A 86 -26.69 17.27 -1.95
N PHE A 87 -26.30 17.78 -3.12
CA PHE A 87 -26.21 19.21 -3.43
C PHE A 87 -26.28 19.44 -4.95
N SER A 88 -26.45 20.69 -5.39
CA SER A 88 -26.48 21.03 -6.82
C SER A 88 -25.20 21.75 -7.26
N ARG A 89 -24.68 21.36 -8.42
CA ARG A 89 -23.61 22.03 -9.17
C ARG A 89 -23.98 22.12 -10.65
N ALA A 90 -25.19 22.60 -10.93
CA ALA A 90 -25.69 22.74 -12.29
C ALA A 90 -24.74 23.55 -13.19
N GLU A 91 -24.02 24.52 -12.61
CA GLU A 91 -22.98 25.31 -13.28
C GLU A 91 -21.79 24.48 -13.79
N CYS A 92 -21.57 23.27 -13.26
CA CYS A 92 -20.43 22.42 -13.58
C CYS A 92 -20.74 21.30 -14.58
N VAL A 93 -22.00 21.06 -14.94
CA VAL A 93 -22.44 19.86 -15.70
C VAL A 93 -21.66 19.63 -16.99
N HIS A 94 -21.26 20.70 -17.68
CA HIS A 94 -20.52 20.61 -18.94
C HIS A 94 -19.00 20.47 -18.76
N ASN A 95 -18.49 20.57 -17.54
CA ASN A 95 -17.06 20.49 -17.26
C ASN A 95 -16.60 19.03 -17.21
N PRO A 96 -15.51 18.68 -17.90
CA PRO A 96 -14.93 17.35 -17.79
C PRO A 96 -14.27 17.17 -16.42
N VAL A 97 -14.44 15.99 -15.83
CA VAL A 97 -13.83 15.63 -14.55
C VAL A 97 -13.01 14.36 -14.71
N ARG A 98 -11.78 14.39 -14.19
CA ARG A 98 -10.88 13.24 -14.14
C ARG A 98 -10.76 12.75 -12.71
N TYR A 99 -10.73 11.43 -12.56
CA TYR A 99 -10.60 10.79 -11.25
C TYR A 99 -9.18 10.33 -11.03
N PHE A 100 -8.67 10.50 -9.81
CA PHE A 100 -7.37 9.97 -9.43
C PHE A 100 -7.35 9.41 -8.00
N ALA A 101 -6.35 8.58 -7.71
CA ALA A 101 -6.04 8.12 -6.37
C ALA A 101 -4.52 8.15 -6.15
N ILE A 102 -4.06 8.77 -5.06
CA ILE A 102 -2.64 8.75 -4.65
C ILE A 102 -2.41 7.47 -3.86
N LEU A 103 -1.73 6.50 -4.47
CA LEU A 103 -1.41 5.21 -3.85
C LEU A 103 0.00 5.29 -3.24
N SER A 104 0.10 5.09 -1.93
CA SER A 104 1.37 5.34 -1.22
C SER A 104 1.53 4.50 0.03
N MET A 105 2.70 4.57 0.66
CA MET A 105 2.93 4.03 2.02
C MET A 105 3.05 5.18 3.01
N GLN A 106 2.79 4.91 4.29
CA GLN A 106 3.00 5.92 5.33
C GLN A 106 4.42 6.49 5.26
N ARG A 107 4.52 7.81 5.44
CA ARG A 107 5.79 8.57 5.46
C ARG A 107 6.58 8.59 4.14
N SER A 108 5.89 8.38 3.01
CA SER A 108 6.46 8.51 1.66
C SER A 108 6.24 9.88 1.01
N GLY A 109 5.83 10.89 1.80
CA GLY A 109 5.62 12.26 1.30
C GLY A 109 4.23 12.55 0.74
N SER A 110 3.29 11.60 0.82
CA SER A 110 1.95 11.73 0.23
C SER A 110 1.09 12.84 0.84
N GLY A 111 1.25 13.17 2.12
CA GLY A 111 0.60 14.35 2.70
C GLY A 111 1.10 15.68 2.12
N TRP A 112 2.42 15.80 1.88
CA TRP A 112 3.00 17.00 1.25
C TRP A 112 2.59 17.10 -0.22
N PHE A 113 2.68 16.00 -0.96
CA PHE A 113 2.26 15.92 -2.35
C PHE A 113 0.77 16.25 -2.54
N GLU A 114 -0.10 15.75 -1.66
CA GLU A 114 -1.52 16.10 -1.68
C GLU A 114 -1.75 17.59 -1.47
N THR A 115 -1.02 18.24 -0.55
CA THR A 115 -1.15 19.70 -0.37
C THR A 115 -0.69 20.50 -1.59
N LEU A 116 0.33 20.03 -2.31
CA LEU A 116 0.74 20.63 -3.58
C LEU A 116 -0.39 20.52 -4.61
N LEU A 117 -0.97 19.34 -4.78
CA LEU A 117 -2.08 19.16 -5.72
C LEU A 117 -3.29 20.04 -5.35
N ASN A 118 -3.66 20.08 -4.06
CA ASN A 118 -4.80 20.89 -3.60
C ASN A 118 -4.60 22.41 -3.74
N SER A 119 -3.36 22.90 -3.86
CA SER A 119 -3.11 24.31 -4.17
C SER A 119 -3.55 24.68 -5.59
N HIS A 120 -3.69 23.70 -6.50
CA HIS A 120 -4.22 23.95 -7.83
C HIS A 120 -5.73 24.18 -7.78
N VAL A 121 -6.20 25.32 -8.29
CA VAL A 121 -7.63 25.72 -8.29
C VAL A 121 -8.61 24.64 -8.78
N ASN A 122 -8.23 23.80 -9.74
CA ASN A 122 -9.10 22.79 -10.36
C ASN A 122 -8.98 21.39 -9.74
N VAL A 123 -8.21 21.21 -8.66
CA VAL A 123 -7.98 19.91 -8.03
C VAL A 123 -8.62 19.85 -6.65
N SER A 124 -9.29 18.73 -6.35
CA SER A 124 -9.78 18.39 -5.01
C SER A 124 -9.36 16.97 -4.63
N SER A 125 -8.42 16.86 -3.69
CA SER A 125 -8.00 15.60 -3.05
C SER A 125 -8.53 15.54 -1.62
N ASN A 126 -9.28 14.48 -1.33
CA ASN A 126 -10.11 14.34 -0.14
C ASN A 126 -9.44 13.61 1.05
N GLY A 127 -8.11 13.63 1.13
CA GLY A 127 -7.36 13.02 2.23
C GLY A 127 -7.42 11.49 2.23
N GLU A 128 -7.15 10.89 3.40
CA GLU A 128 -7.15 9.44 3.59
C GLU A 128 -8.54 8.90 3.93
N ILE A 129 -9.44 8.86 2.93
CA ILE A 129 -10.83 8.42 3.15
C ILE A 129 -10.91 6.98 3.67
N PHE A 130 -9.97 6.11 3.30
CA PHE A 130 -9.89 4.71 3.74
C PHE A 130 -9.07 4.51 5.02
N SER A 131 -8.69 5.57 5.74
CA SER A 131 -8.17 5.44 7.12
C SER A 131 -9.24 4.93 8.10
N VAL A 132 -10.53 5.09 7.76
CA VAL A 132 -11.69 4.58 8.52
C VAL A 132 -11.96 3.11 8.19
N LEU A 133 -12.00 2.26 9.21
CA LEU A 133 -12.13 0.79 9.06
C LEU A 133 -13.39 0.38 8.30
N ASP A 134 -14.54 0.99 8.63
CA ASP A 134 -15.84 0.61 8.06
C ASP A 134 -15.92 0.74 6.53
N ARG A 135 -15.18 1.71 5.98
CA ARG A 135 -15.11 1.98 4.55
C ARG A 135 -14.27 0.95 3.79
N ARG A 136 -13.43 0.18 4.50
CA ARG A 136 -12.50 -0.80 3.92
C ARG A 136 -12.68 -2.22 4.45
N ARG A 137 -13.83 -2.54 5.07
CA ARG A 137 -14.10 -3.87 5.64
C ARG A 137 -14.05 -4.99 4.58
N ASN A 138 -14.50 -4.70 3.36
CA ASN A 138 -14.50 -5.60 2.22
C ASN A 138 -14.63 -4.81 0.91
N ALA A 139 -14.51 -5.49 -0.23
CA ALA A 139 -14.65 -4.90 -1.55
C ALA A 139 -15.95 -4.09 -1.74
N SER A 140 -17.10 -4.60 -1.28
CA SER A 140 -18.38 -3.88 -1.42
C SER A 140 -18.38 -2.53 -0.69
N SER A 141 -17.87 -2.48 0.55
CA SER A 141 -17.72 -1.22 1.29
C SER A 141 -16.78 -0.24 0.58
N ILE A 142 -15.71 -0.76 -0.03
CA ILE A 142 -14.75 0.03 -0.80
C ILE A 142 -15.44 0.64 -2.01
N ILE A 143 -16.08 -0.18 -2.85
CA ILE A 143 -16.76 0.28 -4.06
C ILE A 143 -17.84 1.31 -3.72
N LYS A 144 -18.67 1.06 -2.70
CA LYS A 144 -19.67 2.04 -2.23
C LYS A 144 -19.06 3.39 -1.84
N THR A 145 -17.88 3.36 -1.21
CA THR A 145 -17.18 4.58 -0.82
C THR A 145 -16.61 5.31 -2.05
N LEU A 146 -16.04 4.56 -3.00
CA LEU A 146 -15.53 5.11 -4.26
C LEU A 146 -16.65 5.72 -5.11
N ASP A 147 -17.81 5.06 -5.20
CA ASP A 147 -18.99 5.58 -5.90
C ASP A 147 -19.43 6.90 -5.28
N LYS A 148 -19.56 6.96 -3.96
CA LYS A 148 -19.93 8.21 -3.27
C LYS A 148 -18.94 9.34 -3.55
N LEU A 149 -17.64 9.05 -3.55
CA LEU A 149 -16.60 10.04 -3.88
C LEU A 149 -16.69 10.49 -5.34
N TYR A 150 -16.71 9.57 -6.28
CA TYR A 150 -16.57 9.87 -7.70
C TYR A 150 -17.89 10.25 -8.38
N ASN A 151 -19.03 10.04 -7.72
CA ASN A 151 -20.28 10.72 -8.05
C ASN A 151 -20.34 12.14 -7.45
N LEU A 152 -19.25 12.59 -6.81
CA LEU A 152 -19.08 13.90 -6.19
C LEU A 152 -20.05 14.17 -5.02
N ASP A 153 -20.61 13.12 -4.40
CA ASP A 153 -21.45 13.18 -3.20
C ASP A 153 -20.62 13.14 -1.89
N TRP A 154 -19.37 13.62 -1.98
CA TRP A 154 -18.42 13.58 -0.88
C TRP A 154 -18.00 15.00 -0.49
N PHE A 155 -18.71 15.55 0.49
CA PHE A 155 -18.46 16.89 1.00
C PHE A 155 -17.45 16.87 2.16
N THR A 156 -16.31 17.54 1.98
CA THR A 156 -15.26 17.71 2.99
C THR A 156 -14.71 19.13 2.96
N SER A 157 -13.81 19.45 3.88
CA SER A 157 -13.06 20.71 3.83
C SER A 157 -12.17 20.87 2.59
N ALA A 158 -11.94 19.80 1.83
CA ALA A 158 -11.21 19.85 0.56
C ALA A 158 -12.14 20.10 -0.65
N SER A 159 -13.46 20.06 -0.45
CA SER A 159 -14.44 20.40 -1.48
C SER A 159 -14.32 21.88 -1.82
N LYS A 160 -14.21 22.17 -3.12
CA LYS A 160 -14.08 23.53 -3.62
C LYS A 160 -15.45 24.11 -3.96
N ASN A 161 -15.53 25.45 -3.94
CA ASN A 161 -16.72 26.14 -4.39
C ASN A 161 -16.78 26.18 -5.92
N GLU A 162 -15.62 26.11 -6.57
CA GLU A 162 -15.46 26.03 -8.01
C GLU A 162 -15.56 24.58 -8.53
N CYS A 163 -15.84 24.46 -9.83
CA CYS A 163 -15.87 23.17 -10.52
C CYS A 163 -14.45 22.56 -10.58
N SER A 164 -14.25 21.45 -9.88
CA SER A 164 -12.98 20.70 -9.95
C SER A 164 -12.89 19.90 -11.24
N ALA A 165 -11.76 20.02 -11.96
CA ALA A 165 -11.46 19.23 -13.15
C ALA A 165 -10.76 17.91 -12.81
N ALA A 166 -10.15 17.81 -11.63
CA ALA A 166 -9.61 16.55 -11.12
C ALA A 166 -10.01 16.31 -9.66
N VAL A 167 -10.60 15.16 -9.38
CA VAL A 167 -11.06 14.77 -8.05
C VAL A 167 -10.43 13.45 -7.64
N GLY A 168 -9.95 13.40 -6.41
CA GLY A 168 -9.29 12.21 -5.90
C GLY A 168 -9.16 12.19 -4.40
N PHE A 169 -8.27 11.32 -3.95
CA PHE A 169 -7.99 11.08 -2.55
C PHE A 169 -6.65 10.36 -2.41
N LYS A 170 -6.21 10.16 -1.17
CA LYS A 170 -5.00 9.42 -0.83
C LYS A 170 -5.36 8.08 -0.21
N TRP A 171 -4.64 7.03 -0.62
CA TRP A 171 -4.85 5.67 -0.13
C TRP A 171 -3.52 5.03 0.22
N MET A 172 -3.39 4.58 1.47
CA MET A 172 -2.21 3.84 1.88
C MET A 172 -2.34 2.37 1.48
N LEU A 173 -1.26 1.74 1.02
CA LEU A 173 -1.28 0.35 0.53
C LEU A 173 -1.83 -0.63 1.58
N ASN A 174 -1.54 -0.39 2.87
CA ASN A 174 -2.01 -1.22 3.99
C ASN A 174 -3.44 -0.90 4.47
N GLN A 175 -4.19 -0.06 3.76
CA GLN A 175 -5.58 0.29 4.10
C GLN A 175 -6.58 -0.50 3.23
N GLY A 176 -6.37 -1.81 3.07
CA GLY A 176 -7.29 -2.69 2.35
C GLY A 176 -7.12 -2.70 0.83
N LEU A 177 -6.19 -1.89 0.29
CA LEU A 177 -5.96 -1.77 -1.15
C LEU A 177 -5.37 -3.05 -1.74
N ILE A 178 -4.31 -3.58 -1.12
CA ILE A 178 -3.63 -4.80 -1.58
C ILE A 178 -4.54 -6.02 -1.45
N GLU A 179 -5.30 -6.09 -0.36
CA GLU A 179 -6.19 -7.21 -0.06
C GLU A 179 -7.39 -7.27 -1.00
N ASN A 180 -7.87 -6.13 -1.52
CA ASN A 180 -9.04 -6.04 -2.40
C ASN A 180 -8.66 -5.57 -3.82
N HIS A 181 -7.42 -5.78 -4.24
CA HIS A 181 -6.88 -5.20 -5.47
C HIS A 181 -7.69 -5.54 -6.73
N GLU A 182 -8.18 -6.78 -6.88
CA GLU A 182 -8.95 -7.20 -8.07
C GLU A 182 -10.16 -6.30 -8.31
N ALA A 183 -11.01 -6.12 -7.28
CA ALA A 183 -12.19 -5.27 -7.37
C ALA A 183 -11.84 -3.79 -7.58
N VAL A 184 -10.73 -3.33 -6.98
CA VAL A 184 -10.28 -1.93 -7.13
C VAL A 184 -9.74 -1.67 -8.53
N VAL A 185 -8.97 -2.60 -9.10
CA VAL A 185 -8.43 -2.51 -10.47
C VAL A 185 -9.56 -2.52 -11.49
N GLU A 186 -10.54 -3.42 -11.31
CA GLU A 186 -11.75 -3.44 -12.15
C GLU A 186 -12.47 -2.10 -12.10
N TYR A 187 -12.72 -1.56 -10.89
CA TYR A 187 -13.34 -0.25 -10.72
C TYR A 187 -12.53 0.88 -11.36
N PHE A 188 -11.20 0.90 -11.16
CA PHE A 188 -10.33 1.94 -11.71
C PHE A 188 -10.38 1.95 -13.23
N ASN A 189 -10.37 0.78 -13.86
CA ASN A 189 -10.49 0.66 -15.31
C ASN A 189 -11.88 1.06 -15.81
N ALA A 190 -12.94 0.57 -15.17
CA ALA A 190 -14.32 0.87 -15.55
C ALA A 190 -14.66 2.36 -15.41
N ARG A 191 -14.14 3.02 -14.37
CA ARG A 191 -14.39 4.43 -14.05
C ARG A 191 -13.23 5.35 -14.46
N GLY A 192 -12.27 4.89 -15.26
CA GLY A 192 -11.15 5.73 -15.73
C GLY A 192 -10.34 6.43 -14.62
N VAL A 193 -10.21 5.81 -13.44
CA VAL A 193 -9.46 6.36 -12.32
C VAL A 193 -7.96 6.23 -12.57
N SER A 194 -7.25 7.35 -12.42
CA SER A 194 -5.81 7.41 -12.61
C SER A 194 -5.06 7.18 -11.30
N ALA A 195 -4.20 6.16 -11.25
CA ALA A 195 -3.39 5.87 -10.08
C ALA A 195 -2.08 6.69 -10.08
N LEU A 196 -1.85 7.47 -9.03
CA LEU A 196 -0.60 8.19 -8.78
C LEU A 196 0.18 7.42 -7.71
N PHE A 197 1.12 6.58 -8.11
CA PHE A 197 1.99 5.91 -7.13
C PHE A 197 3.02 6.91 -6.63
N LEU A 198 3.00 7.20 -5.32
CA LEU A 198 4.05 7.98 -4.68
C LEU A 198 4.80 7.12 -3.67
N LEU A 199 6.02 6.75 -4.05
CA LEU A 199 6.92 5.90 -3.27
C LEU A 199 8.10 6.70 -2.75
N ARG A 200 8.86 6.10 -1.83
CA ARG A 200 10.09 6.68 -1.28
C ARG A 200 11.20 5.67 -1.43
N ARG A 201 12.28 6.04 -2.11
CA ARG A 201 13.41 5.14 -2.36
C ARG A 201 14.16 4.81 -1.09
N ASN A 202 14.42 5.80 -0.23
CA ASN A 202 15.12 5.53 1.03
C ASN A 202 14.17 4.95 2.09
N LEU A 203 14.09 3.62 2.15
CA LEU A 203 13.22 2.87 3.06
C LEU A 203 13.67 2.97 4.53
N LEU A 204 14.97 3.07 4.80
CA LEU A 204 15.49 3.29 6.15
C LEU A 204 15.04 4.64 6.71
N ARG A 205 15.19 5.71 5.92
CA ARG A 205 14.71 7.04 6.31
C ARG A 205 13.20 7.09 6.49
N ARG A 206 12.46 6.33 5.68
CA ARG A 206 11.02 6.16 5.88
C ARG A 206 10.74 5.50 7.23
N MET A 207 11.45 4.42 7.57
CA MET A 207 11.31 3.71 8.86
C MET A 207 11.57 4.64 10.04
N VAL A 208 12.66 5.42 10.01
CA VAL A 208 12.93 6.46 11.03
C VAL A 208 11.73 7.39 11.17
N SER A 209 11.20 7.91 10.06
CA SER A 209 10.05 8.79 10.11
C SER A 209 8.77 8.12 10.62
N VAL A 210 8.58 6.81 10.42
CA VAL A 210 7.45 6.06 10.97
C VAL A 210 7.59 5.94 12.48
N LEU A 211 8.77 5.56 12.96
CA LEU A 211 9.05 5.38 14.39
C LEU A 211 8.93 6.72 15.14
N SER A 212 9.51 7.80 14.63
CA SER A 212 9.39 9.13 15.25
C SER A 212 7.95 9.63 15.30
N ASN A 213 7.16 9.40 14.23
CA ASN A 213 5.74 9.76 14.24
C ASN A 213 4.94 8.92 15.22
N SER A 214 5.26 7.62 15.36
CA SER A 214 4.62 6.74 16.34
C SER A 214 4.93 7.16 17.77
N TYR A 215 6.17 7.58 18.03
CA TYR A 215 6.55 8.11 19.34
C TYR A 215 5.79 9.39 19.68
N ASP A 216 5.74 10.36 18.75
CA ASP A 216 5.02 11.63 18.97
C ASP A 216 3.51 11.45 19.23
N ARG A 217 2.90 10.36 18.72
CA ARG A 217 1.50 10.04 19.04
C ARG A 217 1.25 9.91 20.55
N HIS A 218 2.25 9.46 21.30
CA HIS A 218 2.17 9.28 22.75
C HIS A 218 2.86 10.42 23.50
N ALA A 219 4.05 10.82 23.07
CA ALA A 219 4.84 11.87 23.71
C ALA A 219 4.25 13.27 23.51
N LYS A 220 3.57 13.51 22.38
CA LYS A 220 2.92 14.76 22.00
C LYS A 220 3.83 15.98 22.21
N LEU A 221 4.97 15.95 21.52
CA LEU A 221 6.10 16.84 21.73
C LEU A 221 5.79 18.32 21.45
N LEU A 222 4.70 18.60 20.72
CA LEU A 222 4.26 19.95 20.40
C LEU A 222 3.05 20.33 21.25
N ASN A 223 3.31 20.92 22.41
CA ASN A 223 2.28 21.45 23.33
C ASN A 223 1.18 20.42 23.68
N GLY A 224 1.55 19.16 23.90
CA GLY A 224 0.59 18.12 24.24
C GLY A 224 -0.32 17.71 23.09
N THR A 225 0.04 18.06 21.84
CA THR A 225 -0.66 17.65 20.62
C THR A 225 0.26 16.81 19.72
N HIS A 226 -0.28 15.71 19.17
CA HIS A 226 0.39 14.94 18.13
C HIS A 226 0.27 15.67 16.77
N LYS A 227 1.39 15.86 16.07
CA LYS A 227 1.38 16.40 14.70
C LYS A 227 2.16 15.51 13.73
N SER A 228 1.46 14.92 12.78
CA SER A 228 2.10 14.12 11.73
C SER A 228 2.80 14.97 10.65
N HIS A 229 2.41 16.23 10.52
CA HIS A 229 2.95 17.22 9.59
C HIS A 229 3.08 18.56 10.30
N VAL A 230 4.11 19.32 9.95
CA VAL A 230 4.43 20.61 10.57
C VAL A 230 4.56 21.70 9.51
N HIS A 231 4.37 22.95 9.94
CA HIS A 231 4.36 24.12 9.06
C HIS A 231 5.44 25.15 9.39
N SER A 232 6.22 24.93 10.45
CA SER A 232 7.33 25.81 10.84
C SER A 232 8.63 25.02 11.01
N ALA A 233 9.76 25.74 10.93
CA ALA A 233 11.08 25.14 11.11
C ALA A 233 11.31 24.71 12.57
N GLU A 234 10.77 25.47 13.52
CA GLU A 234 10.89 25.25 14.96
C GLU A 234 10.15 23.96 15.37
N GLU A 235 8.93 23.76 14.86
CA GLU A 235 8.17 22.52 15.09
C GLU A 235 8.88 21.31 14.47
N ALA A 236 9.43 21.47 13.26
CA ALA A 236 10.20 20.44 12.59
C ALA A 236 11.45 20.06 13.39
N GLU A 237 12.18 21.05 13.90
CA GLU A 237 13.36 20.84 14.73
C GLU A 237 12.99 20.11 16.03
N ALA A 238 11.94 20.55 16.73
CA ALA A 238 11.48 19.92 17.96
C ALA A 238 11.13 18.43 17.76
N LEU A 239 10.41 18.09 16.69
CA LEU A 239 10.08 16.69 16.39
C LEU A 239 11.29 15.86 15.96
N SER A 240 12.28 16.47 15.30
CA SER A 240 13.48 15.78 14.82
C SER A 240 14.46 15.36 15.92
N LYS A 241 14.31 15.91 17.14
CA LYS A 241 15.17 15.61 18.29
C LYS A 241 15.05 14.16 18.77
N TYR A 242 13.89 13.53 18.56
CA TYR A 242 13.72 12.14 18.95
C TYR A 242 14.44 11.21 17.96
N LYS A 243 15.34 10.38 18.49
CA LYS A 243 16.08 9.36 17.74
C LYS A 243 15.54 7.98 18.09
N PRO A 244 14.85 7.28 17.18
CA PRO A 244 14.44 5.91 17.42
C PRO A 244 15.64 4.96 17.49
N THR A 245 15.53 3.97 18.36
CA THR A 245 16.35 2.74 18.30
C THR A 245 15.73 1.79 17.30
N ILE A 246 16.52 1.31 16.33
CA ILE A 246 16.08 0.38 15.28
C ILE A 246 16.48 -1.05 15.66
N ASN A 247 15.57 -2.00 15.50
CA ASN A 247 15.87 -3.41 15.70
C ASN A 247 16.71 -3.95 14.53
N SER A 248 18.03 -3.96 14.70
CA SER A 248 18.98 -4.43 13.70
C SER A 248 18.76 -5.89 13.27
N THR A 249 18.28 -6.76 14.18
CA THR A 249 18.02 -8.17 13.87
C THR A 249 16.93 -8.35 12.82
N LEU A 250 15.91 -7.49 12.80
CA LEU A 250 14.78 -7.57 11.87
C LEU A 250 14.91 -6.59 10.69
N LEU A 251 15.89 -5.67 10.74
CA LEU A 251 15.99 -4.54 9.83
C LEU A 251 15.94 -4.93 8.35
N VAL A 252 16.79 -5.88 7.93
CA VAL A 252 16.85 -6.34 6.53
C VAL A 252 15.52 -6.96 6.10
N ALA A 253 14.90 -7.76 6.96
CA ALA A 253 13.61 -8.40 6.67
C ALA A 253 12.48 -7.37 6.55
N ASP A 254 12.47 -6.35 7.41
CA ASP A 254 11.50 -5.27 7.36
C ASP A 254 11.66 -4.41 6.10
N LEU A 255 12.90 -4.04 5.73
CA LEU A 255 13.20 -3.32 4.48
C LEU A 255 12.70 -4.11 3.26
N LYS A 256 13.00 -5.41 3.22
CA LYS A 256 12.56 -6.31 2.15
C LYS A 256 11.04 -6.42 2.07
N LYS A 257 10.36 -6.56 3.21
CA LYS A 257 8.89 -6.59 3.25
C LYS A 257 8.28 -5.31 2.68
N MET A 258 8.89 -4.16 3.00
CA MET A 258 8.46 -2.85 2.51
C MET A 258 8.65 -2.73 0.99
N GLU A 259 9.75 -3.23 0.44
CA GLU A 259 10.01 -3.30 -1.00
C GLU A 259 9.02 -4.21 -1.72
N ILE A 260 8.81 -5.43 -1.21
CA ILE A 260 7.85 -6.40 -1.78
C ILE A 260 6.44 -5.81 -1.83
N MET A 261 6.03 -5.05 -0.81
CA MET A 261 4.71 -4.41 -0.79
C MET A 261 4.58 -3.34 -1.89
N ALA A 262 5.63 -2.58 -2.20
CA ALA A 262 5.62 -1.63 -3.31
C ALA A 262 5.55 -2.37 -4.65
N ALA A 263 6.41 -3.38 -4.83
CA ALA A 263 6.45 -4.17 -6.06
C ALA A 263 5.10 -4.83 -6.36
N ARG A 264 4.47 -5.47 -5.38
CA ARG A 264 3.13 -6.06 -5.52
C ARG A 264 2.07 -5.04 -5.90
N ALA A 265 2.13 -3.84 -5.32
CA ALA A 265 1.17 -2.78 -5.67
C ALA A 265 1.31 -2.36 -7.14
N LEU A 266 2.53 -2.20 -7.62
CA LEU A 266 2.79 -1.86 -9.02
C LEU A 266 2.37 -3.01 -9.96
N GLU A 267 2.63 -4.25 -9.57
CA GLU A 267 2.22 -5.44 -10.31
C GLU A 267 0.70 -5.53 -10.42
N TYR A 268 -0.02 -5.45 -9.30
CA TYR A 268 -1.49 -5.57 -9.27
C TYR A 268 -2.19 -4.47 -10.08
N PHE A 269 -1.61 -3.27 -10.12
CA PHE A 269 -2.20 -2.12 -10.81
C PHE A 269 -1.59 -1.88 -12.19
N ASN A 270 -0.81 -2.82 -12.74
CA ASN A 270 -0.10 -2.67 -14.00
C ASN A 270 -1.03 -2.38 -15.20
N SER A 271 -2.27 -2.88 -15.15
CA SER A 271 -3.30 -2.69 -16.17
C SER A 271 -4.09 -1.40 -16.01
N THR A 272 -3.92 -0.70 -14.89
CA THR A 272 -4.58 0.59 -14.64
C THR A 272 -3.79 1.72 -15.28
N ARG A 273 -4.47 2.83 -15.57
CA ARG A 273 -3.78 4.07 -15.96
C ARG A 273 -3.02 4.61 -14.76
N HIS A 274 -1.69 4.51 -14.77
CA HIS A 274 -0.87 4.93 -13.64
C HIS A 274 0.41 5.67 -14.04
N ILE A 275 0.94 6.44 -13.08
CA ILE A 275 2.28 7.03 -13.11
C ILE A 275 2.97 6.69 -11.78
N VAL A 276 4.28 6.41 -11.84
CA VAL A 276 5.11 6.12 -10.67
C VAL A 276 6.02 7.30 -10.39
N LEU A 277 5.94 7.81 -9.17
CA LEU A 277 6.69 8.95 -8.67
C LEU A 277 7.46 8.52 -7.44
N TYR A 278 8.67 9.06 -7.30
CA TYR A 278 9.45 8.92 -6.09
C TYR A 278 9.62 10.28 -5.42
N TYR A 279 9.45 10.28 -4.10
CA TYR A 279 9.58 11.48 -3.27
C TYR A 279 10.89 12.25 -3.54
N GLU A 280 12.00 11.51 -3.68
CA GLU A 280 13.31 12.08 -3.93
C GLU A 280 13.36 12.86 -5.25
N ASP A 281 12.66 12.40 -6.29
CA ASP A 281 12.62 13.06 -7.59
C ASP A 281 11.76 14.32 -7.54
N LEU A 282 10.63 14.28 -6.84
CA LEU A 282 9.75 15.44 -6.68
C LEU A 282 10.41 16.57 -5.89
N VAL A 283 11.28 16.23 -4.92
CA VAL A 283 12.01 17.22 -4.12
C VAL A 283 13.19 17.80 -4.88
N LYS A 284 13.90 16.99 -5.69
CA LYS A 284 15.05 17.44 -6.47
C LYS A 284 14.65 18.18 -7.75
N ASN A 285 13.57 17.74 -8.40
CA ASN A 285 13.16 18.21 -9.70
C ASN A 285 11.68 18.59 -9.73
N CYS A 286 11.41 19.89 -9.61
CA CYS A 286 10.05 20.43 -9.67
C CYS A 286 9.37 20.24 -11.03
N THR A 287 10.09 19.91 -12.13
CA THR A 287 9.44 19.65 -13.42
C THR A 287 8.55 18.41 -13.37
N LYS A 288 8.83 17.44 -12.49
CA LYS A 288 7.99 16.26 -12.31
C LYS A 288 6.57 16.58 -11.83
N LEU A 289 6.37 17.73 -11.17
CA LEU A 289 5.01 18.21 -10.83
C LEU A 289 4.25 18.72 -12.05
N LYS A 290 4.94 19.11 -13.13
CA LYS A 290 4.31 19.43 -14.42
C LYS A 290 3.79 18.17 -15.09
N ASP A 291 4.61 17.12 -15.13
CA ASP A 291 4.23 15.81 -15.68
C ASP A 291 2.97 15.26 -14.99
N VAL A 292 2.83 15.47 -13.67
CA VAL A 292 1.62 15.08 -12.93
C VAL A 292 0.40 15.90 -13.34
N GLN A 293 0.54 17.22 -13.50
CA GLN A 293 -0.56 18.07 -13.94
C GLN A 293 -1.01 17.68 -15.36
N GLU A 294 -0.07 17.46 -16.27
CA GLU A 294 -0.34 16.98 -17.63
C GLU A 294 -0.99 15.59 -17.62
N PHE A 295 -0.47 14.66 -16.82
CA PHE A 295 -1.06 13.33 -16.64
C PHE A 295 -2.51 13.43 -16.12
N LEU A 296 -2.82 14.39 -15.26
CA LEU A 296 -4.18 14.66 -14.80
C LEU A 296 -4.99 15.54 -15.77
N GLY A 297 -4.42 15.99 -16.90
CA GLY A 297 -5.09 16.83 -17.89
C GLY A 297 -5.42 18.23 -17.39
N LEU A 298 -4.61 18.73 -16.47
CA LEU A 298 -4.77 20.04 -15.85
C LEU A 298 -3.93 21.09 -16.58
N PRO A 299 -4.38 22.34 -16.63
CA PRO A 299 -3.50 23.44 -17.05
C PRO A 299 -2.33 23.54 -16.08
N TYR A 300 -1.18 24.01 -16.56
CA TYR A 300 -0.05 24.24 -15.68
C TYR A 300 -0.35 25.35 -14.66
N MET A 301 -0.11 25.05 -13.39
CA MET A 301 -0.10 25.99 -12.29
C MET A 301 1.13 25.73 -11.41
N GLU A 302 1.66 26.79 -10.81
CA GLU A 302 2.69 26.65 -9.78
C GLU A 302 2.05 26.09 -8.50
N LEU A 303 2.53 24.93 -8.07
CA LEU A 303 2.00 24.24 -6.89
C LEU A 303 2.78 24.63 -5.64
N THR A 304 2.08 24.89 -4.54
CA THR A 304 2.70 25.34 -3.29
C THR A 304 2.25 24.49 -2.11
N SER A 305 3.12 24.35 -1.11
CA SER A 305 2.82 23.65 0.14
C SER A 305 3.44 24.38 1.31
N ARG A 306 2.71 24.42 2.43
CA ARG A 306 3.21 24.94 3.70
C ARG A 306 3.89 23.85 4.55
N GLN A 307 3.93 22.60 4.11
CA GLN A 307 4.53 21.53 4.92
C GLN A 307 6.05 21.58 4.87
N VAL A 308 6.68 21.39 6.03
CA VAL A 308 8.14 21.38 6.17
C VAL A 308 8.66 19.97 6.43
N LYS A 309 9.80 19.61 5.81
CA LYS A 309 10.49 18.32 6.07
C LYS A 309 11.07 18.32 7.48
N ILE A 310 10.67 17.34 8.30
CA ILE A 310 11.11 17.16 9.69
C ILE A 310 12.59 16.74 9.76
N HIS A 311 12.91 15.55 9.24
CA HIS A 311 14.28 15.03 9.30
C HIS A 311 15.12 15.54 8.11
N LYS A 312 16.09 16.42 8.39
CA LYS A 312 17.07 16.98 7.44
C LYS A 312 18.48 16.47 7.77
N GLY A 313 19.40 16.44 6.81
CA GLY A 313 20.77 15.95 7.04
C GLY A 313 20.92 14.42 7.04
N PRO A 314 22.10 13.92 7.45
CA PRO A 314 22.45 12.50 7.42
C PRO A 314 21.62 11.66 8.39
N LEU A 315 21.44 10.37 8.11
CA LEU A 315 20.60 9.48 8.95
C LEU A 315 21.23 9.16 10.30
N SER A 316 22.55 9.24 10.42
CA SER A 316 23.29 9.10 11.68
C SER A 316 22.78 10.05 12.77
N ASP A 317 22.29 11.23 12.38
CA ASP A 317 21.82 12.23 13.33
C ASP A 317 20.44 11.88 13.89
N HIS A 318 19.71 10.97 13.24
CA HIS A 318 18.30 10.64 13.53
C HIS A 318 18.10 9.20 14.02
N ILE A 319 19.16 8.46 14.31
CA ILE A 319 19.09 7.05 14.77
C ILE A 319 19.95 6.92 16.02
N GLU A 320 19.38 6.37 17.09
CA GLU A 320 20.08 6.25 18.38
C GLU A 320 21.22 5.22 18.31
N ASN A 321 20.94 4.04 17.77
CA ASN A 321 21.91 2.95 17.60
C ASN A 321 22.47 2.90 16.18
N TRP A 322 22.97 4.04 15.68
CA TRP A 322 23.45 4.18 14.29
C TRP A 322 24.55 3.16 13.93
N GLU A 323 25.49 2.88 14.83
CA GLU A 323 26.59 1.96 14.56
C GLU A 323 26.09 0.54 14.23
N ASP A 324 25.10 0.05 14.98
CA ASP A 324 24.49 -1.26 14.74
C ASP A 324 23.75 -1.29 13.40
N VAL A 325 23.00 -0.23 13.09
CA VAL A 325 22.27 -0.10 11.82
C VAL A 325 23.25 -0.07 10.64
N ASN A 326 24.29 0.75 10.74
CA ASN A 326 25.34 0.86 9.73
C ASN A 326 26.01 -0.50 9.49
N LYS A 327 26.45 -1.17 10.56
CA LYS A 327 27.05 -2.51 10.48
C LYS A 327 26.12 -3.55 9.89
N THR A 328 24.82 -3.47 10.18
CA THR A 328 23.82 -4.43 9.67
C THR A 328 23.56 -4.25 8.17
N LEU A 329 23.58 -3.01 7.67
CA LEU A 329 23.29 -2.73 6.27
C LEU A 329 24.53 -2.69 5.37
N ALA A 330 25.71 -2.45 5.92
CA ALA A 330 26.97 -2.48 5.18
C ALA A 330 27.17 -3.84 4.50
N GLY A 331 27.49 -3.83 3.20
CA GLY A 331 27.65 -5.05 2.39
C GLY A 331 26.35 -5.74 1.99
N THR A 332 25.17 -5.17 2.31
CA THR A 332 23.87 -5.68 1.86
C THR A 332 23.33 -4.88 0.67
N GLU A 333 22.28 -5.39 0.01
CA GLU A 333 21.56 -4.67 -1.05
C GLU A 333 20.97 -3.32 -0.59
N TYR A 334 20.81 -3.14 0.72
CA TYR A 334 20.24 -1.94 1.34
C TYR A 334 21.31 -0.95 1.84
N GLU A 335 22.60 -1.19 1.60
CA GLU A 335 23.69 -0.29 2.02
C GLU A 335 23.47 1.15 1.51
N ASN A 336 22.93 1.30 0.30
CA ASN A 336 22.65 2.60 -0.30
C ASN A 336 21.65 3.44 0.52
N PHE A 337 20.83 2.84 1.40
CA PHE A 337 19.93 3.59 2.28
C PHE A 337 20.64 4.32 3.41
N LEU A 338 21.89 3.99 3.70
CA LEU A 338 22.72 4.70 4.68
C LEU A 338 23.13 6.09 4.18
N LYS A 339 23.14 6.30 2.85
CA LYS A 339 23.49 7.56 2.20
C LYS A 339 22.34 8.58 2.33
N ALA A 340 22.68 9.86 2.18
CA ALA A 340 21.68 10.92 2.13
C ALA A 340 20.78 10.79 0.87
N ASP A 341 19.58 11.37 0.92
CA ASP A 341 18.61 11.32 -0.19
C ASP A 341 19.09 12.12 -1.43
N TYR A 342 20.29 12.72 -1.40
CA TYR A 342 20.78 13.71 -2.38
C TYR A 342 22.06 13.29 -3.05
#